data_AF-K2D6N3-F1
#
_entry.id   AF-K2D6N3-F1
#
_cell.length_a   1.000
_cell.length_b   1.000
_cell.length_c   1.000
_cell.angle_alpha   90.00
_cell.angle_beta   90.00
_cell.angle_gamma   90.00
#
_symmetry.space_group_name_H-M   'P 1'
#
loop_
_entity.id
_entity.type
_entity.pdbx_description
1 polymer ?
#
loop_
_entity_poly.entity_id
_entity_poly.type
_entity_poly.pdbx_seq_one_letter_code
_entity_poly.pdbx_strand_id
1 'polypeptide(L)'
;MMKKQSKFTPVVSRVLIGLVVFFNLQCSYYFLFHPADYAPAFELTGEPGSAAIQGMGLLFMMWNVPYLFALLNPIKYIISLVEAVIMQAVGVFGETILLLVLNGEHPLIKASVLRFIYFDGAGLVLLAIALLLILYFKKTQTN
;
A
#
# COMPACT_ATOMS: atom_id res chain seq x y z
N MET A 1 38.75 8.78 -1.46
CA MET A 1 38.47 7.84 -0.37
C MET A 1 37.06 7.29 -0.58
N MET A 2 36.91 6.07 -1.12
CA MET A 2 35.59 5.46 -1.36
C MET A 2 34.87 5.26 -0.01
N LYS A 3 33.77 5.99 0.23
CA LYS A 3 32.94 5.80 1.42
C LYS A 3 32.46 4.34 1.45
N LYS A 4 32.71 3.69 2.60
CA LYS A 4 32.31 2.32 2.90
C LYS A 4 30.84 2.10 2.49
N GLN A 5 30.60 1.16 1.58
CA GLN A 5 29.26 0.79 1.13
C GLN A 5 28.41 0.38 2.33
N SER A 6 27.53 1.26 2.81
CA SER A 6 26.54 0.87 3.82
C SER A 6 25.47 0.03 3.14
N LYS A 7 25.69 -1.28 3.07
CA LYS A 7 24.70 -2.26 2.59
C LYS A 7 23.43 -2.27 3.46
N PHE A 8 23.45 -1.60 4.61
CA PHE A 8 22.36 -1.54 5.56
C PHE A 8 21.16 -0.72 5.04
N THR A 9 21.38 0.46 4.45
CA THR A 9 20.28 1.33 3.99
C THR A 9 19.38 0.65 2.95
N PRO A 10 19.92 0.02 1.89
CA PRO A 10 19.08 -0.68 0.92
C PRO A 10 18.34 -1.89 1.51
N VAL A 11 18.92 -2.56 2.51
CA VAL A 11 18.26 -3.68 3.22
C VAL A 11 17.08 -3.17 4.04
N VAL A 12 17.26 -2.11 4.82
CA VAL A 12 16.18 -1.50 5.61
C VAL A 12 15.05 -1.04 4.69
N SER A 13 15.35 -0.34 3.59
CA SER A 13 14.32 0.07 2.62
C SER A 13 13.53 -1.12 2.07
N ARG A 14 14.19 -2.25 1.77
CA ARG A 14 13.51 -3.47 1.29
C ARG A 14 12.64 -4.11 2.37
N VAL A 15 13.06 -4.09 3.63
CA VAL A 15 12.22 -4.56 4.74
C VAL A 15 10.95 -3.71 4.86
N LEU A 16 11.08 -2.39 4.80
CA LEU A 16 9.93 -1.47 4.87
C LEU A 16 8.96 -1.70 3.70
N ILE A 17 9.47 -1.77 2.47
CA ILE A 17 8.64 -2.06 1.28
C ILE A 17 8.02 -3.46 1.40
N GLY A 18 8.78 -4.44 1.88
CA GLY A 18 8.34 -5.83 2.03
C GLY A 18 7.19 -5.98 3.03
N LEU A 19 7.18 -5.21 4.12
CA LEU A 19 6.05 -5.17 5.05
C LEU A 19 4.78 -4.68 4.35
N VAL A 20 4.89 -3.60 3.57
CA VAL A 20 3.74 -3.04 2.83
C VAL A 20 3.21 -4.06 1.80
N VAL A 21 4.11 -4.69 1.04
CA VAL A 21 3.75 -5.76 0.09
C VAL A 21 3.05 -6.92 0.79
N PHE A 22 3.61 -7.39 1.90
CA PHE A 22 3.06 -8.52 2.64
C PHE A 22 1.62 -8.26 3.07
N PHE A 23 1.36 -7.12 3.72
CA PHE A 23 0.03 -6.80 4.21
C PHE A 23 -0.96 -6.56 3.06
N ASN A 24 -0.55 -5.89 1.97
CA ASN A 24 -1.44 -5.70 0.82
C ASN A 24 -1.80 -7.03 0.14
N LEU A 25 -0.84 -7.95 -0.02
CA LEU A 25 -1.10 -9.27 -0.59
C LEU A 25 -1.92 -10.14 0.36
N GLN A 26 -1.76 -9.98 1.67
CA GLN A 26 -2.62 -10.63 2.66
C GLN A 26 -4.07 -10.16 2.53
N CYS A 27 -4.31 -8.84 2.45
CA CYS A 27 -5.64 -8.29 2.19
C CYS A 27 -6.23 -8.81 0.88
N SER A 28 -5.43 -8.80 -0.20
CA SER A 28 -5.82 -9.36 -1.49
C SER A 28 -6.27 -10.83 -1.38
N TYR A 29 -5.50 -11.67 -0.70
CA TYR A 29 -5.83 -13.07 -0.47
C TYR A 29 -7.19 -13.23 0.23
N TYR A 30 -7.40 -12.54 1.34
CA TYR A 30 -8.66 -12.66 2.08
C TYR A 30 -9.85 -12.14 1.29
N PHE A 31 -9.70 -11.03 0.56
CA PHE A 31 -10.77 -10.49 -0.27
C PHE A 31 -11.11 -11.38 -1.48
N LEU A 32 -10.13 -12.11 -2.03
CA LEU A 32 -10.39 -13.04 -3.15
C LEU A 32 -11.05 -14.35 -2.69
N PHE A 33 -10.58 -14.92 -1.58
CA PHE A 33 -10.95 -16.28 -1.17
C PHE A 33 -11.98 -16.35 -0.04
N HIS A 34 -12.17 -15.26 0.72
CA HIS A 34 -13.15 -15.16 1.81
C HIS A 34 -14.00 -13.89 1.71
N PRO A 35 -14.54 -13.52 0.53
CA PRO A 35 -15.17 -12.22 0.31
C PRO A 35 -16.43 -11.98 1.15
N ALA A 36 -17.19 -13.05 1.46
CA ALA A 36 -18.42 -12.97 2.24
C ALA A 36 -18.20 -12.44 3.66
N ASP A 37 -17.00 -12.63 4.21
CA ASP A 37 -16.64 -12.15 5.56
C ASP A 37 -16.45 -10.63 5.59
N TYR A 38 -16.17 -10.01 4.44
CA TYR A 38 -15.85 -8.59 4.30
C TYR A 38 -16.94 -7.78 3.62
N ALA A 39 -17.82 -8.40 2.82
CA ALA A 39 -18.93 -7.72 2.15
C ALA A 39 -19.87 -6.94 3.10
N PRO A 40 -20.24 -7.46 4.30
CA PRO A 40 -21.08 -6.73 5.25
C PRO A 40 -20.47 -5.42 5.74
N ALA A 41 -19.13 -5.31 5.71
CA ALA A 41 -18.41 -4.11 6.09
C ALA A 41 -18.65 -2.93 5.13
N PHE A 42 -19.19 -3.22 3.95
CA PHE A 42 -19.63 -2.26 2.93
C PHE A 42 -21.15 -2.26 2.74
N GLU A 43 -21.89 -2.86 3.66
CA GLU A 43 -23.35 -3.01 3.59
C GLU A 43 -23.82 -3.80 2.34
N LEU A 44 -22.92 -4.61 1.76
CA LEU A 44 -23.20 -5.48 0.64
C LEU A 44 -23.56 -6.89 1.14
N THR A 45 -24.41 -7.58 0.38
CA THR A 45 -24.86 -8.94 0.71
C THR A 45 -24.96 -9.82 -0.54
N GLY A 46 -24.98 -11.14 -0.31
CA GLY A 46 -25.11 -12.14 -1.36
C GLY A 46 -23.97 -12.15 -2.37
N GLU A 47 -24.21 -12.82 -3.50
CA GLU A 47 -23.23 -12.96 -4.60
C GLU A 47 -22.71 -11.62 -5.15
N PRO A 48 -23.55 -10.57 -5.37
CA PRO A 48 -23.04 -9.28 -5.83
C PRO A 48 -22.05 -8.64 -4.85
N GLY A 49 -22.30 -8.77 -3.55
CA GLY A 49 -21.38 -8.29 -2.52
C GLY A 49 -20.05 -9.05 -2.54
N SER A 50 -20.10 -10.37 -2.61
CA SER A 50 -18.91 -11.20 -2.72
C SER A 50 -18.07 -10.84 -3.94
N ALA A 51 -18.70 -10.70 -5.12
CA ALA A 51 -18.02 -10.33 -6.35
C ALA A 51 -17.37 -8.95 -6.28
N ALA A 52 -18.01 -7.96 -5.64
CA ALA A 52 -17.44 -6.63 -5.43
C ALA A 52 -16.17 -6.68 -4.57
N ILE A 53 -16.19 -7.44 -3.47
CA ILE A 53 -15.02 -7.63 -2.60
C ILE A 53 -13.90 -8.37 -3.33
N GLN A 54 -14.22 -9.40 -4.11
CA GLN A 54 -13.21 -10.08 -4.93
C GLN A 54 -12.57 -9.15 -5.95
N GLY A 55 -13.36 -8.27 -6.57
CA GLY A 55 -12.85 -7.21 -7.45
C GLY A 55 -11.86 -6.30 -6.72
N MET A 56 -12.18 -5.89 -5.49
CA MET A 56 -11.25 -5.14 -4.64
C MET A 56 -10.00 -5.96 -4.31
N GLY A 57 -10.13 -7.24 -4.00
CA GLY A 57 -8.99 -8.15 -3.78
C GLY A 57 -8.06 -8.24 -4.98
N LEU A 58 -8.61 -8.29 -6.19
CA LEU A 58 -7.84 -8.25 -7.44
C LEU A 58 -7.13 -6.89 -7.62
N LEU A 59 -7.79 -5.78 -7.29
CA LEU A 59 -7.16 -4.45 -7.33
C LEU A 59 -5.95 -4.36 -6.39
N PHE A 60 -6.08 -4.88 -5.16
CA PHE A 60 -4.95 -4.98 -4.23
C PHE A 60 -3.80 -5.81 -4.84
N MET A 61 -4.09 -6.90 -5.56
CA MET A 61 -3.07 -7.68 -6.26
C MET A 61 -2.39 -6.87 -7.37
N MET A 62 -3.18 -6.18 -8.19
CA MET A 62 -2.68 -5.38 -9.32
C MET A 62 -1.82 -4.21 -8.87
N TRP A 63 -2.23 -3.50 -7.82
CA TRP A 63 -1.49 -2.35 -7.32
C TRP A 63 -0.14 -2.70 -6.73
N ASN A 64 0.12 -3.97 -6.36
CA ASN A 64 1.43 -4.40 -5.86
C ASN A 64 2.53 -4.46 -6.92
N VAL A 65 2.23 -4.40 -8.22
CA VAL A 65 3.23 -4.56 -9.28
C VAL A 65 4.46 -3.65 -9.10
N PRO A 66 4.34 -2.32 -8.97
CA PRO A 66 5.51 -1.46 -8.74
C PRO A 66 6.15 -1.67 -7.36
N TYR A 67 5.40 -2.11 -6.35
CA TYR A 67 5.95 -2.44 -5.03
C TYR A 67 6.91 -3.62 -5.13
N LEU A 68 6.59 -4.63 -5.95
CA LEU A 68 7.46 -5.79 -6.18
C LEU A 68 8.77 -5.37 -6.88
N PHE A 69 8.71 -4.51 -7.89
CA PHE A 69 9.93 -3.99 -8.53
C PHE A 69 10.78 -3.17 -7.56
N ALA A 70 10.15 -2.29 -6.77
CA ALA A 70 10.81 -1.54 -5.72
C ALA A 70 11.45 -2.47 -4.66
N LEU A 71 10.77 -3.55 -4.27
CA LEU A 71 11.27 -4.53 -3.31
C LEU A 71 12.48 -5.33 -3.83
N LEU A 72 12.46 -5.70 -5.11
CA LEU A 72 13.55 -6.45 -5.74
C LEU A 72 14.85 -5.67 -5.70
N ASN A 73 14.82 -4.41 -6.13
CA ASN A 73 15.97 -3.51 -6.05
C ASN A 73 15.53 -2.04 -6.08
N PRO A 74 15.38 -1.38 -4.91
CA PRO A 74 14.85 -0.03 -4.85
C PRO A 74 15.81 1.03 -5.39
N ILE A 75 17.11 0.72 -5.51
CA ILE A 75 18.10 1.63 -6.09
C ILE A 75 17.95 1.66 -7.62
N LYS A 76 17.83 0.46 -8.23
CA LYS A 76 17.66 0.30 -9.68
C LYS A 76 16.27 0.73 -10.13
N TYR A 77 15.23 0.35 -9.37
CA TYR A 77 13.82 0.59 -9.69
C TYR A 77 13.24 1.72 -8.84
N ILE A 78 13.96 2.85 -8.78
CA ILE A 78 13.54 4.02 -7.98
C ILE A 78 12.21 4.61 -8.48
N ILE A 79 11.94 4.54 -9.78
CA ILE A 79 10.68 5.01 -10.36
C ILE A 79 9.52 4.19 -9.80
N SER A 80 9.65 2.86 -9.72
CA SER A 80 8.62 2.01 -9.13
C SER A 80 8.39 2.29 -7.63
N LEU A 81 9.43 2.69 -6.89
CA LEU A 81 9.26 3.14 -5.51
C LEU A 81 8.50 4.48 -5.43
N VAL A 82 8.77 5.40 -6.34
CA VAL A 82 8.02 6.68 -6.44
C VAL A 82 6.57 6.43 -6.82
N GLU A 83 6.31 5.56 -7.80
CA GLU A 83 4.96 5.13 -8.19
C GLU A 83 4.21 4.52 -7.02
N ALA A 84 4.84 3.64 -6.24
CA ALA A 84 4.24 3.05 -5.05
C ALA A 84 3.86 4.12 -4.00
N VAL A 85 4.74 5.09 -3.73
CA VAL A 85 4.44 6.20 -2.82
C VAL A 85 3.26 7.04 -3.33
N ILE A 86 3.25 7.39 -4.61
CA ILE A 86 2.17 8.19 -5.22
C ILE A 86 0.84 7.44 -5.14
N MET A 87 0.81 6.17 -5.52
CA MET A 87 -0.42 5.37 -5.46
C MET A 87 -0.95 5.24 -4.05
N GLN A 88 -0.08 5.00 -3.06
CA GLN A 88 -0.48 4.91 -1.66
C GLN A 88 -1.02 6.26 -1.15
N ALA A 89 -0.44 7.38 -1.58
CA ALA A 89 -0.98 8.71 -1.29
C ALA A 89 -2.36 8.92 -1.91
N VAL A 90 -2.57 8.48 -3.16
CA VAL A 90 -3.88 8.51 -3.81
C VAL A 90 -4.91 7.70 -3.00
N GLY A 91 -4.54 6.53 -2.47
CA GLY A 91 -5.39 5.74 -1.57
C GLY A 91 -5.84 6.55 -0.35
N VAL A 92 -4.88 7.03 0.45
CA VAL A 92 -5.17 7.80 1.68
C VAL A 92 -6.04 9.04 1.41
N PHE A 93 -5.66 9.86 0.42
CA PHE A 93 -6.40 11.08 0.12
C PHE A 93 -7.77 10.78 -0.50
N GLY A 94 -7.83 9.80 -1.41
CA GLY A 94 -9.07 9.37 -2.04
C GLY A 94 -10.07 8.87 -1.01
N GLU A 95 -9.65 8.00 -0.09
CA GLU A 95 -10.50 7.48 0.99
C GLU A 95 -10.92 8.55 1.98
N THR A 96 -10.03 9.48 2.31
CA THR A 96 -10.37 10.62 3.15
C THR A 96 -11.47 11.47 2.50
N ILE A 97 -11.35 11.75 1.20
CA ILE A 97 -12.39 12.48 0.46
C ILE A 97 -13.69 11.68 0.43
N LEU A 98 -13.63 10.37 0.13
CA LEU A 98 -14.80 9.49 0.14
C LEU A 98 -15.52 9.49 1.49
N LEU A 99 -14.78 9.48 2.60
CA LEU A 99 -15.34 9.57 3.94
C LEU A 99 -16.05 10.90 4.20
N LEU A 100 -15.47 12.02 3.71
CA LEU A 100 -16.02 13.36 3.88
C LEU A 100 -17.28 13.61 3.05
N VAL A 101 -17.39 12.99 1.87
CA VAL A 101 -18.56 13.14 0.97
C VAL A 101 -19.64 12.08 1.22
N LEU A 102 -19.38 11.11 2.11
CA LEU A 102 -20.34 10.06 2.45
C LEU A 102 -21.56 10.65 3.17
N ASN A 103 -22.70 10.69 2.47
CA ASN A 103 -23.97 11.14 3.01
C ASN A 103 -24.71 10.00 3.73
N GLY A 104 -25.49 10.33 4.76
CA GLY A 104 -26.30 9.36 5.50
C GLY A 104 -25.58 8.66 6.67
N GLU A 105 -26.30 7.73 7.31
CA GLU A 105 -25.83 6.95 8.45
C GLU A 105 -25.36 5.56 8.01
N HIS A 106 -24.08 5.47 7.65
CA HIS A 106 -23.42 4.22 7.26
C HIS A 106 -22.27 3.88 8.22
N PRO A 107 -22.55 3.47 9.48
CA PRO A 107 -21.51 3.25 10.49
C PRO A 107 -20.52 2.15 10.09
N LEU A 108 -20.98 1.11 9.39
CA LEU A 108 -20.13 0.02 8.91
C LEU A 108 -19.17 0.49 7.81
N ILE A 109 -19.68 1.23 6.81
CA ILE A 109 -18.86 1.81 5.73
C ILE A 109 -17.84 2.78 6.32
N LYS A 110 -18.24 3.66 7.24
CA LYS A 110 -17.31 4.62 7.90
C LYS A 110 -16.18 3.89 8.62
N ALA A 111 -16.49 2.85 9.39
CA ALA A 111 -15.48 2.05 10.08
C ALA A 111 -14.54 1.34 9.10
N SER A 112 -15.07 0.84 7.98
CA SER A 112 -14.26 0.22 6.92
C SER A 112 -13.32 1.21 6.25
N VAL A 113 -13.82 2.36 5.81
CA VAL A 113 -12.99 3.41 5.17
C VAL A 113 -11.91 3.91 6.13
N LEU A 114 -12.22 4.11 7.41
CA LEU A 114 -11.20 4.47 8.41
C LEU A 114 -10.09 3.41 8.55
N ARG A 115 -10.44 2.12 8.50
CA ARG A 115 -9.43 1.04 8.51
C ARG A 115 -8.52 1.11 7.29
N PHE A 116 -9.07 1.38 6.11
CA PHE A 116 -8.24 1.57 4.92
C PHE A 116 -7.36 2.83 5.03
N ILE A 117 -7.88 3.96 5.51
CA ILE A 117 -7.08 5.18 5.71
C ILE A 117 -5.90 4.91 6.64
N TYR A 118 -6.11 4.17 7.74
CA TYR A 118 -5.02 3.80 8.65
C TYR A 118 -4.03 2.81 8.02
N PHE A 119 -4.54 1.82 7.29
CA PHE A 119 -3.73 0.82 6.60
C PHE A 119 -2.85 1.48 5.52
N ASP A 120 -3.47 2.24 4.64
CA ASP A 120 -2.81 2.96 3.55
C ASP A 120 -1.88 4.06 4.08
N GLY A 121 -2.30 4.75 5.14
CA GLY A 121 -1.49 5.78 5.81
C GLY A 121 -0.21 5.20 6.41
N ALA A 122 -0.30 4.04 7.08
CA ALA A 122 0.86 3.33 7.58
C ALA A 122 1.77 2.88 6.43
N GLY A 123 1.19 2.34 5.36
CA GLY A 123 1.92 1.99 4.14
C GLY A 123 2.67 3.18 3.54
N LEU A 124 2.01 4.34 3.45
CA LEU A 124 2.57 5.57 2.88
C LEU A 124 3.78 6.04 3.69
N VAL A 125 3.68 6.03 5.03
CA VAL A 125 4.79 6.40 5.92
C VAL A 125 5.99 5.46 5.71
N LEU A 126 5.76 4.14 5.66
CA LEU A 126 6.83 3.17 5.44
C LEU A 126 7.51 3.36 4.08
N LEU A 127 6.74 3.55 3.01
CA LEU A 127 7.27 3.77 1.65
C LEU A 127 8.00 5.12 1.54
N ALA A 128 7.49 6.18 2.17
CA ALA A 128 8.14 7.49 2.18
C ALA A 128 9.51 7.42 2.90
N ILE A 129 9.58 6.73 4.05
CA ILE A 129 10.85 6.47 4.74
C ILE A 129 11.79 5.68 3.83
N ALA A 130 11.30 4.61 3.19
CA ALA A 130 12.11 3.81 2.27
C ALA A 130 12.66 4.65 1.11
N LEU A 131 11.85 5.54 0.53
CA LEU A 131 12.25 6.46 -0.53
C LEU A 131 13.32 7.45 -0.06
N LEU A 132 13.11 8.11 1.09
CA LEU A 132 14.07 9.05 1.66
C LEU A 132 15.42 8.38 1.95
N LEU A 133 15.40 7.16 2.47
CA LEU A 133 16.61 6.35 2.70
C LEU A 133 17.37 6.07 1.39
N ILE A 134 16.67 5.72 0.32
CA ILE A 134 17.31 5.46 -0.99
C ILE A 134 17.83 6.73 -1.63
N LEU A 135 17.10 7.84 -1.55
CA LEU A 135 17.55 9.14 -2.04
C LEU A 135 18.81 9.60 -1.29
N TYR A 136 18.82 9.48 0.03
CA TYR A 136 20.00 9.76 0.85
C TYR A 136 21.18 8.85 0.46
N PHE A 137 20.95 7.54 0.33
CA PHE A 137 21.97 6.59 -0.09
C PHE A 137 22.59 6.99 -1.44
N LYS A 138 21.78 7.26 -2.47
CA LYS A 138 22.27 7.70 -3.79
C LYS A 138 23.11 8.98 -3.68
N LYS A 139 22.65 9.98 -2.93
CA LYS A 139 23.39 11.24 -2.72
C LYS A 139 24.76 11.00 -2.06
N THR A 140 24.86 10.06 -1.11
CA THR A 140 26.15 9.75 -0.46
C THR A 140 27.13 8.96 -1.34
N GLN A 141 26.66 8.35 -2.42
CA GLN A 141 27.51 7.63 -3.38
C GLN A 141 28.01 8.54 -4.53
N THR A 142 27.28 9.61 -4.85
CA THR A 142 27.65 10.59 -5.89
C THR A 142 28.61 11.67 -5.39
N ASN A 143 28.71 11.88 -4.06
CA ASN A 143 29.63 12.82 -3.41
C ASN A 143 30.81 12.11 -2.74
#